data_AF-A0A3M0K3I8-F1
#
_entry.id   AF-A0A3M0K3I8-F1
#
_cell.length_a   1.000
_cell.length_b   1.000
_cell.length_c   1.000
_cell.angle_alpha   90.00
_cell.angle_beta   90.00
_cell.angle_gamma   90.00
#
_symmetry.space_group_name_H-M   'P 1'
#
loop_
_entity.id
_entity.type
_entity.pdbx_description
1 polymer ?
#
loop_
_entity_poly.entity_id
_entity_poly.type
_entity_poly.pdbx_seq_one_letter_code
_entity_poly.pdbx_strand_id
1 'polypeptide(L)' 'MHHGKGFGSGHCTAYCYNTEGGFWVHCNDSKRNVCSVEEVCKTQAYILFYTQRTLQDKAGIPEKQLQAQVFATQNQ' A
#
# COMPACT_ATOMS: atom_id res chain seq x y z
N MET A 1 1.95 -11.21 4.86
CA MET A 1 1.02 -11.79 5.87
C MET A 1 0.85 -13.28 5.65
N HIS A 2 0.49 -14.08 6.66
CA HIS A 2 0.20 -15.51 6.49
C HIS A 2 -1.25 -15.80 6.90
N HIS A 3 -2.13 -16.06 5.94
CA HIS A 3 -3.47 -16.58 6.22
C HIS A 3 -3.45 -18.12 6.07
N GLY A 4 -3.34 -18.87 7.18
CA GLY A 4 -3.42 -20.34 7.14
C GLY A 4 -3.14 -21.07 8.47
N LYS A 5 -3.95 -22.10 8.78
CA LYS A 5 -3.73 -23.11 9.85
C LYS A 5 -2.73 -24.18 9.35
N GLY A 6 -1.43 -23.89 9.34
CA GLY A 6 -0.38 -24.91 9.12
C GLY A 6 0.69 -24.55 8.08
N PHE A 7 1.85 -25.20 8.22
CA PHE A 7 3.15 -24.87 7.61
C PHE A 7 3.25 -25.12 6.08
N GLY A 8 2.19 -25.63 5.43
CA GLY A 8 2.22 -26.07 4.02
C GLY A 8 1.34 -25.27 3.04
N SER A 9 0.58 -24.28 3.50
CA SER A 9 -0.29 -23.47 2.65
C SER A 9 -0.40 -22.04 3.20
N GLY A 10 0.57 -21.20 2.85
CA GLY A 10 0.62 -19.81 3.26
C GLY A 10 0.37 -18.86 2.10
N HIS A 11 -0.67 -18.04 2.19
CA HIS A 11 -0.88 -16.95 1.25
C HIS A 11 -0.16 -15.69 1.69
N CYS A 12 0.84 -15.24 0.93
CA CYS A 12 1.64 -14.07 1.24
C CYS A 12 1.09 -12.82 0.55
N THR A 13 0.48 -11.93 1.32
CA THR A 13 0.14 -10.58 0.85
C THR A 13 1.11 -9.52 1.40
N ALA A 14 1.21 -8.40 0.69
CA ALA A 14 2.06 -7.27 1.05
C ALA A 14 1.29 -5.95 1.02
N TYR A 15 1.66 -5.04 1.91
CA TYR A 15 1.23 -3.66 1.89
C TYR A 15 2.44 -2.79 1.51
N CYS A 16 2.29 -2.01 0.45
CA CYS A 16 3.35 -1.17 -0.10
C CYS A 16 2.93 0.29 -0.06
N TYR A 17 3.80 1.16 0.45
CA TYR A 17 3.58 2.59 0.37
C TYR A 17 4.09 3.12 -0.98
N ASN A 18 3.22 3.75 -1.76
CA ASN A 18 3.60 4.46 -2.97
C ASN A 18 4.02 5.88 -2.60
N THR A 19 5.32 6.16 -2.63
CA THR A 19 5.87 7.49 -2.30
C THR A 19 5.55 8.56 -3.35
N GLU A 20 5.36 8.17 -4.62
CA GLU A 20 4.98 9.10 -5.69
C GLU A 20 3.51 9.53 -5.55
N GLY A 21 2.65 8.57 -5.21
CA GLY A 21 1.21 8.78 -5.09
C GLY A 21 0.72 9.18 -3.69
N GLY A 22 1.53 8.96 -2.65
CA GLY A 22 1.18 9.25 -1.26
C GLY A 22 0.12 8.32 -0.65
N PHE A 23 -0.03 7.09 -1.16
CA PHE A 23 -1.05 6.15 -0.70
C PHE A 23 -0.51 4.72 -0.50
N TRP A 24 -1.23 3.94 0.31
CA TRP A 24 -0.93 2.52 0.53
C TRP A 24 -1.63 1.64 -0.49
N VAL A 25 -0.96 0.58 -0.91
CA VAL A 25 -1.47 -0.43 -1.84
C VAL A 25 -1.37 -1.81 -1.19
N HIS A 26 -2.50 -2.51 -1.10
CA HIS A 26 -2.54 -3.92 -0.78
C HIS A 26 -2.30 -4.74 -2.06
N CYS A 27 -1.20 -5.47 -2.08
CA CYS A 27 -0.80 -6.37 -3.16
C CYS A 27 -1.16 -7.80 -2.76
N ASN A 28 -2.10 -8.39 -3.50
CA ASN A 28 -2.59 -9.74 -3.32
C ASN A 28 -2.53 -10.46 -4.67
N ASP A 29 -1.41 -11.11 -4.93
CA ASP A 29 -1.05 -11.69 -6.23
C ASP A 29 -1.18 -10.67 -7.38
N SER A 30 -2.08 -10.93 -8.33
CA SER A 30 -2.37 -10.04 -9.45
C SER A 30 -3.28 -8.85 -9.09
N LYS A 31 -3.87 -8.83 -7.89
CA LYS A 31 -4.77 -7.76 -7.44
C LYS A 31 -4.00 -6.69 -6.66
N ARG A 32 -4.19 -5.43 -7.05
CA ARG A 32 -3.64 -4.26 -6.37
C ARG A 32 -4.76 -3.29 -6.03
N ASN A 33 -4.97 -3.04 -4.74
CA ASN A 33 -6.03 -2.15 -4.27
C ASN A 33 -5.45 -1.07 -3.38
N VAL A 34 -5.89 0.17 -3.55
CA VAL A 34 -5.60 1.26 -2.61
C VAL A 34 -6.24 0.93 -1.26
N CYS A 35 -5.54 1.22 -0.17
CA CYS A 35 -6.01 0.97 1.19
C CYS A 35 -5.58 2.09 2.14
N SER A 36 -6.24 2.14 3.29
CA SER A 36 -6.01 3.11 4.35
C SER A 36 -4.87 2.70 5.28
N VAL A 37 -4.31 3.67 6.03
CA VAL A 37 -3.30 3.39 7.05
C VAL A 37 -3.90 2.53 8.17
N GLU A 38 -5.17 2.74 8.52
CA GLU A 38 -5.89 1.98 9.53
C GLU A 38 -5.98 0.50 9.16
N GLU A 39 -6.17 0.16 7.88
CA GLU A 39 -6.16 -1.21 7.39
C GLU A 39 -4.76 -1.83 7.50
N VAL A 40 -3.72 -1.08 7.12
CA VAL A 40 -2.32 -1.53 7.26
C VAL A 40 -2.01 -1.83 8.73
N CYS A 41 -2.37 -0.94 9.65
CA CYS A 41 -2.11 -1.07 11.09
C CYS A 41 -2.85 -2.23 11.77
N LYS A 42 -3.98 -2.69 11.22
CA LYS A 42 -4.72 -3.85 11.74
C LYS A 42 -4.09 -5.19 11.35
N THR A 43 -3.11 -5.19 10.44
CA THR A 43 -2.52 -6.43 9.93
C THR A 43 -1.42 -6.98 10.84
N GLN A 44 -1.30 -8.31 10.89
CA GLN A 44 -0.27 -8.99 11.67
C GLN A 44 0.97 -9.27 10.80
N ALA A 45 1.85 -8.28 10.70
CA ALA A 45 3.07 -8.36 9.89
C ALA A 45 4.06 -9.42 10.39
N TYR A 46 4.61 -10.21 9.45
CA TYR A 46 5.71 -11.13 9.73
C TYR A 46 7.07 -10.57 9.31
N ILE A 47 7.09 -9.63 8.35
CA ILE A 47 8.28 -8.95 7.85
C ILE A 47 7.93 -7.50 7.52
N LEU A 48 8.88 -6.60 7.75
CA LEU A 48 8.74 -5.18 7.46
C LEU A 48 9.98 -4.71 6.70
N PHE A 49 9.76 -3.92 5.66
CA PHE A 49 10.82 -3.28 4.88
C PHE A 49 10.74 -1.77 5.09
N TYR A 50 11.89 -1.14 5.34
CA TYR A 50 11.99 0.29 5.54
C TYR A 50 13.09 0.85 4.66
N THR A 51 12.85 2.02 4.06
CA THR A 51 13.87 2.84 3.43
C THR A 51 14.29 3.93 4.40
N GLN A 52 15.58 4.26 4.41
CA GLN A 52 16.06 5.40 5.19
C GLN A 52 15.55 6.69 4.55
N ARG A 53 14.93 7.58 5.33
CA ARG A 53 14.52 8.90 4.85
C ARG A 53 15.75 9.72 4.53
N THR A 54 15.91 10.11 3.26
CA THR A 54 16.93 11.07 2.86
C THR A 54 16.30 12.46 2.79
N LEU A 55 17.07 13.52 3.01
CA LEU A 55 16.53 14.90 3.04
C LEU A 55 15.89 15.33 1.70
N GLN A 56 16.09 14.57 0.62
CA GLN A 56 15.57 14.87 -0.72
C GLN A 56 14.12 14.40 -0.95
N ASP A 57 13.58 13.51 -0.11
CA ASP A 57 12.22 12.96 -0.25
C ASP A 57 11.10 13.96 0.12
N LYS A 58 11.44 15.18 0.53
CA LYS A 58 10.49 16.23 0.95
C LYS A 58 9.89 17.03 -0.22
N ALA A 59 10.30 16.79 -1.46
CA ALA A 59 9.72 17.43 -2.63
C ALA A 59 8.42 16.70 -3.08
N GLY A 60 7.43 16.61 -2.17
CA GLY A 60 6.14 16.01 -2.46
C GLY A 60 5.33 16.86 -3.46
N ILE A 61 4.81 16.20 -4.49
CA ILE A 61 3.86 16.77 -5.46
C ILE A 61 2.59 17.21 -4.71
N PRO A 62 2.02 18.41 -4.95
CA PRO A 62 0.87 18.89 -4.21
C PRO A 62 -0.38 18.02 -4.40
N GLU A 63 -0.98 17.62 -3.28
CA GLU A 63 -2.23 16.86 -3.05
C GLU A 63 -3.41 17.24 -3.98
N LYS A 64 -3.42 18.45 -4.52
CA LYS A 64 -4.49 18.97 -5.38
C LYS A 64 -4.68 18.24 -6.71
N GLN A 65 -3.71 17.46 -7.19
CA GLN A 65 -3.84 16.76 -8.48
C GLN A 65 -4.47 15.36 -8.37
N LEU A 66 -4.46 14.75 -7.19
CA LEU A 66 -4.93 13.36 -7.01
C LEU A 66 -6.46 13.27 -6.93
N GLN A 67 -7.15 14.28 -6.40
CA GLN A 67 -8.62 14.30 -6.39
C GLN A 67 -9.20 14.26 -7.81
N ALA A 68 -8.57 14.91 -8.79
CA ALA A 68 -9.05 14.94 -10.16
C ALA A 68 -8.99 13.57 -10.88
N GLN A 69 -8.04 12.69 -10.52
CA GLN A 69 -7.92 11.37 -11.13
C GLN A 69 -8.82 10.32 -10.48
N VAL A 70 -9.05 10.40 -9.18
CA VAL A 70 -9.93 9.44 -8.47
C VAL A 70 -11.40 9.55 -8.94
N PHE A 71 -11.87 10.75 -9.31
CA PHE A 71 -13.20 10.92 -9.90
C PHE A 71 -13.31 10.39 -11.34
N ALA A 72 -12.20 10.31 -12.08
CA ALA A 72 -12.21 9.83 -13.46
C ALA A 72 -12.34 8.30 -13.55
N THR A 73 -11.78 7.56 -12.58
CA THR A 73 -11.78 6.09 -12.58
C THR A 73 -13.02 5.45 -11.95
N GLN A 74 -13.93 6.22 -11.35
CA GLN A 74 -15.18 5.72 -10.76
C GLN A 74 -16.41 5.80 -11.68
N ASN A 75 -16.29 6.41 -12.87
CA ASN A 75 -17.38 6.57 -13.84
C ASN A 75 -17.15 5.81 -15.17
N GLN A 76 -16.44 4.68 -15.14
CA GLN A 76 -16.35 3.77 -16.29
C GLN A 76 -16.59 2.31 -15.87
#